data_AF-A0A932SEQ2-F1
#
_entry.id   AF-A0A932SEQ2-F1
#
_cell.length_a   1.000
_cell.length_b   1.000
_cell.length_c   1.000
_cell.angle_alpha   90.00
_cell.angle_beta   90.00
_cell.angle_gamma   90.00
#
_symmetry.space_group_name_H-M   'P 1'
#
loop_
_entity.id
_entity.type
_entity.pdbx_description
1 polymer ?
#
loop_
_entity_poly.entity_id
_entity_poly.type
_entity_poly.pdbx_seq_one_letter_code
_entity_poly.pdbx_strand_id
1 'polypeptide(L)'
;MQFDWKKMIWIGILLAAPLFLGGANGEGCGGKSVLENLGDDSTKEAKVEKARIALDDRDFATAIETLQELCGTSLTAPTCDPEIVSLYASAYAGRAGLDVFDLIKEGANQPAASGATSYTLFSKHFSSPTAANVSDIGAAVSLLTSIPSRTPDQGLQLAIASTSDLVIFLGSLTGGYNTTTGKPNALPAVSSVNAAALSRVLADVGDMDTGLTEANIGNDNISGHIQQIQQSLSGGSATTVVTFLGGI
;
A
#
# COMPACT_ATOMS: atom_id res chain seq x y z
N MET A 1 -43.99 -18.20 -20.44
CA MET A 1 -43.30 -17.49 -19.33
C MET A 1 -42.19 -18.41 -18.85
N GLN A 2 -40.94 -18.08 -19.16
CA GLN A 2 -39.76 -18.87 -18.77
C GLN A 2 -39.32 -18.42 -17.38
N PHE A 3 -39.15 -19.39 -16.48
CA PHE A 3 -38.83 -19.22 -15.07
C PHE A 3 -37.30 -19.18 -14.92
N ASP A 4 -36.76 -18.08 -14.40
CA ASP A 4 -35.31 -17.84 -14.30
C ASP A 4 -34.77 -18.30 -12.93
N TRP A 5 -33.97 -19.36 -12.94
CA TRP A 5 -33.44 -20.08 -11.77
C TRP A 5 -32.36 -19.28 -11.00
N LYS A 6 -31.83 -18.19 -11.58
CA LYS A 6 -30.64 -17.49 -11.03
C LYS A 6 -30.92 -16.59 -9.82
N LYS A 7 -32.17 -16.41 -9.40
CA LYS A 7 -32.55 -15.60 -8.23
C LYS A 7 -32.79 -16.38 -6.94
N MET A 8 -32.63 -17.72 -6.95
CA MET A 8 -32.93 -18.59 -5.79
C MET A 8 -31.71 -19.05 -4.96
N ILE A 9 -30.50 -18.54 -5.20
CA ILE A 9 -29.30 -18.93 -4.42
C ILE A 9 -28.95 -17.92 -3.31
N TRP A 10 -29.63 -16.77 -3.25
CA TRP A 10 -29.33 -15.70 -2.28
C TRP A 10 -30.08 -15.77 -0.93
N ILE A 11 -30.81 -16.85 -0.64
CA ILE A 11 -31.63 -16.98 0.60
C ILE A 11 -31.22 -18.22 1.44
N GLY A 12 -30.16 -18.95 1.05
CA GLY A 12 -29.87 -20.29 1.57
C GLY A 12 -28.86 -20.43 2.72
N ILE A 13 -28.21 -19.37 3.21
CA ILE A 13 -27.23 -19.46 4.32
C ILE A 13 -27.52 -18.37 5.36
N LEU A 14 -28.79 -18.31 5.75
CA LEU A 14 -29.31 -17.65 6.94
C LEU A 14 -30.20 -18.70 7.58
N LEU A 15 -29.78 -19.26 8.73
CA LEU A 15 -30.46 -20.27 9.58
C LEU A 15 -29.81 -21.67 9.64
N ALA A 16 -28.64 -21.75 10.27
CA ALA A 16 -28.29 -22.76 11.27
C ALA A 16 -27.00 -22.25 11.95
N ALA A 17 -26.97 -21.70 13.17
CA ALA A 17 -27.67 -22.13 14.37
C ALA A 17 -27.90 -20.94 15.34
N PRO A 18 -29.13 -20.72 15.82
CA PRO A 18 -29.40 -20.08 17.10
C PRO A 18 -29.54 -21.15 18.22
N LEU A 19 -29.42 -20.69 19.47
CA LEU A 19 -29.58 -21.41 20.76
C LEU A 19 -28.31 -22.18 21.19
N PHE A 20 -27.62 -21.84 22.28
CA PHE A 20 -28.09 -21.60 23.66
C PHE A 20 -27.31 -20.41 24.28
N LEU A 21 -27.98 -19.33 24.73
CA LEU A 21 -28.45 -19.10 26.12
C LEU A 21 -27.28 -18.86 27.11
N GLY A 22 -27.12 -17.71 27.76
CA GLY A 22 -27.99 -16.55 27.96
C GLY A 22 -27.21 -15.33 28.47
N GLY A 23 -27.83 -14.21 28.83
CA GLY A 23 -29.24 -13.92 28.93
C GLY A 23 -29.48 -12.42 28.79
N ALA A 24 -30.71 -12.08 28.43
CA ALA A 24 -31.22 -10.73 28.36
C ALA A 24 -31.21 -10.07 29.74
N ASN A 25 -30.46 -8.97 29.86
CA ASN A 25 -30.85 -7.71 30.50
C ASN A 25 -29.86 -6.64 29.97
N GLY A 26 -30.40 -5.50 29.56
CA GLY A 26 -29.72 -4.47 28.78
C GLY A 26 -28.68 -3.65 29.54
N GLU A 27 -27.58 -4.28 29.95
CA GLU A 27 -26.34 -3.65 30.42
C GLU A 27 -25.18 -4.60 30.11
N GLY A 28 -24.39 -4.37 29.04
CA GLY A 28 -23.21 -5.20 28.80
C GLY A 28 -22.66 -5.21 27.38
N CYS A 29 -21.99 -4.13 26.98
CA CYS A 29 -20.73 -4.21 26.22
C CYS A 29 -19.88 -2.93 26.41
N GLY A 30 -19.94 -2.38 27.62
CA GLY A 30 -18.92 -1.50 28.16
C GLY A 30 -18.27 -2.27 29.30
N GLY A 31 -17.16 -2.96 29.01
CA GLY A 31 -16.48 -3.78 30.02
C GLY A 31 -15.66 -4.88 29.39
N LYS A 32 -14.35 -4.64 29.36
CA LYS A 32 -13.23 -5.58 29.19
C LYS A 32 -13.68 -7.04 29.15
N SER A 33 -13.53 -7.64 27.98
CA SER A 33 -13.85 -9.05 27.76
C SER A 33 -13.13 -9.92 28.80
N VAL A 34 -13.90 -10.67 29.58
CA VAL A 34 -13.40 -11.71 30.51
C VAL A 34 -12.59 -12.81 29.79
N LEU A 35 -12.57 -12.77 28.45
CA LEU A 35 -11.76 -13.61 27.58
C LEU A 35 -10.38 -13.02 27.19
N GLU A 36 -10.09 -11.74 27.47
CA GLU A 36 -8.77 -11.14 27.16
C GLU A 36 -7.61 -11.78 27.94
N ASN A 37 -7.87 -12.44 29.08
CA ASN A 37 -6.84 -13.04 29.93
C ASN A 37 -6.74 -14.58 29.81
N LEU A 38 -7.46 -15.20 28.85
CA LEU A 38 -7.46 -16.66 28.64
C LEU A 38 -6.94 -17.08 27.26
N GLY A 39 -6.65 -16.12 26.38
CA GLY A 39 -5.94 -16.36 25.13
C GLY A 39 -4.45 -16.52 25.40
N ASP A 40 -3.85 -17.60 24.94
CA ASP A 40 -2.40 -17.72 24.91
C ASP A 40 -1.84 -16.79 23.81
N ASP A 41 -1.54 -15.56 24.20
CA ASP A 41 -1.02 -14.50 23.33
C ASP A 41 0.40 -14.78 22.81
N SER A 42 1.04 -15.88 23.25
CA SER A 42 2.41 -16.22 22.87
C SER A 42 2.52 -17.01 21.57
N THR A 43 1.40 -17.58 21.09
CA THR A 43 1.38 -18.37 19.86
C THR A 43 1.55 -17.50 18.62
N LYS A 44 2.10 -18.09 17.55
CA LYS A 44 2.29 -17.39 16.26
C LYS A 44 0.96 -16.85 15.73
N GLU A 45 -0.08 -17.66 15.82
CA GLU A 45 -1.43 -17.34 15.36
C GLU A 45 -2.03 -16.18 16.15
N ALA A 46 -1.87 -16.16 17.48
CA ALA A 46 -2.35 -15.06 18.31
C ALA A 46 -1.63 -13.74 17.98
N LYS A 47 -0.32 -13.77 17.72
CA LYS A 47 0.44 -12.57 17.31
C LYS A 47 0.04 -12.07 15.93
N VAL A 48 -0.21 -12.96 14.97
CA VAL A 48 -0.72 -12.57 13.65
C VAL A 48 -2.09 -11.90 13.78
N GLU A 49 -2.99 -12.46 14.58
CA GLU A 49 -4.31 -11.86 14.81
C GLU A 49 -4.21 -10.51 15.53
N LYS A 50 -3.36 -10.41 16.56
CA LYS A 50 -3.08 -9.14 17.24
C LYS A 50 -2.58 -8.07 16.26
N ALA A 51 -1.68 -8.44 15.34
CA ALA A 51 -1.19 -7.53 14.32
C ALA A 51 -2.31 -7.08 13.35
N ARG A 52 -3.23 -7.97 12.98
CA ARG A 52 -4.40 -7.64 12.15
C ARG A 52 -5.36 -6.68 12.85
N ILE A 53 -5.68 -6.94 14.11
CA ILE A 53 -6.51 -6.03 14.93
C ILE A 53 -5.86 -4.65 15.00
N ALA A 54 -4.55 -4.58 15.25
CA ALA A 54 -3.82 -3.31 15.30
C ALA A 54 -3.84 -2.58 13.94
N LEU A 55 -3.77 -3.30 12.81
CA LEU A 55 -3.92 -2.71 11.47
C LEU A 55 -5.32 -2.14 11.25
N ASP A 56 -6.36 -2.88 11.63
CA ASP A 56 -7.76 -2.46 11.50
C ASP A 56 -8.05 -1.22 12.36
N ASP A 57 -7.45 -1.15 13.56
CA ASP A 57 -7.52 0.00 14.46
C ASP A 57 -6.61 1.17 14.04
N ARG A 58 -5.88 1.03 12.93
CA ARG A 58 -4.86 1.99 12.43
C ARG A 58 -3.73 2.25 13.42
N ASP A 59 -3.51 1.35 14.38
CA ASP A 59 -2.34 1.34 15.27
C ASP A 59 -1.17 0.64 14.59
N PHE A 60 -0.61 1.31 13.58
CA PHE A 60 0.48 0.78 12.78
C PHE A 60 1.77 0.57 13.60
N ALA A 61 1.95 1.31 14.71
CA ALA A 61 3.11 1.14 15.57
C ALA A 61 3.07 -0.22 16.27
N THR A 62 1.94 -0.56 16.90
CA THR A 62 1.73 -1.86 17.55
C THR A 62 1.76 -3.01 16.53
N ALA A 63 1.18 -2.82 15.34
CA ALA A 63 1.24 -3.81 14.28
C ALA A 63 2.68 -4.12 13.85
N ILE A 64 3.50 -3.09 13.63
CA ILE A 64 4.92 -3.23 13.26
C ILE A 64 5.71 -3.92 14.35
N GLU A 65 5.56 -3.51 15.61
CA GLU A 65 6.25 -4.14 16.74
C GLU A 65 5.90 -5.64 16.84
N THR A 66 4.61 -5.98 16.74
CA THR A 66 4.14 -7.36 16.80
C THR A 66 4.67 -8.20 15.64
N LEU A 67 4.74 -7.64 14.42
CA LEU A 67 5.24 -8.33 13.24
C LEU A 67 6.77 -8.46 13.24
N GLN A 68 7.50 -7.51 13.85
CA GLN A 68 8.94 -7.62 14.09
C GLN A 68 9.29 -8.78 15.01
N GLU A 69 8.48 -9.03 16.04
CA GLU A 69 8.68 -10.19 16.92
C GLU A 69 8.54 -11.52 16.15
N LEU A 70 7.74 -11.56 15.09
CA LEU A 70 7.50 -12.76 14.27
C LEU A 70 8.52 -12.91 13.13
N CYS A 71 8.88 -11.82 12.47
CA CYS A 71 9.66 -11.80 11.23
C CYS A 71 11.13 -11.40 11.43
N GLY A 72 11.48 -10.93 12.63
CA GLY A 72 12.72 -10.21 12.87
C GLY A 72 12.70 -8.78 12.34
N THR A 73 13.79 -8.05 12.55
CA THR A 73 13.94 -6.64 12.14
C THR A 73 14.54 -6.46 10.74
N SER A 74 14.88 -7.55 10.06
CA SER A 74 15.45 -7.52 8.71
C SER A 74 14.35 -7.32 7.67
N LEU A 75 14.40 -6.20 6.95
CA LEU A 75 13.41 -5.88 5.91
C LEU A 75 13.70 -6.57 4.57
N THR A 76 14.95 -6.97 4.33
CA THR A 76 15.38 -7.59 3.06
C THR A 76 15.48 -9.11 3.15
N ALA A 77 15.48 -9.66 4.36
CA ALA A 77 15.52 -11.09 4.62
C ALA A 77 14.76 -11.41 5.92
N PRO A 78 13.43 -11.21 5.94
CA PRO A 78 12.60 -11.60 7.08
C PRO A 78 12.56 -13.12 7.26
N THR A 79 12.37 -13.60 8.48
CA THR A 79 12.40 -15.03 8.82
C THR A 79 11.01 -15.70 8.85
N CYS A 80 9.96 -14.93 8.60
CA CYS A 80 8.57 -15.40 8.66
C CYS A 80 8.02 -15.77 7.27
N ASP A 81 6.81 -16.31 7.25
CA ASP A 81 6.15 -16.71 6.00
C ASP A 81 5.79 -15.48 5.14
N PRO A 82 5.78 -15.61 3.80
CA PRO A 82 5.47 -14.52 2.87
C PRO A 82 4.18 -13.76 3.15
N GLU A 83 3.14 -14.44 3.64
CA GLU A 83 1.87 -13.79 4.01
C GLU A 83 2.04 -12.83 5.19
N ILE A 84 2.86 -13.20 6.17
CA ILE A 84 3.16 -12.35 7.34
C ILE A 84 4.08 -11.20 6.91
N VAL A 85 5.01 -11.43 5.98
CA VAL A 85 5.83 -10.36 5.37
C VAL A 85 4.96 -9.32 4.66
N SER A 86 3.96 -9.75 3.90
CA SER A 86 2.99 -8.87 3.24
C SER A 86 2.15 -8.07 4.24
N LEU A 87 1.73 -8.69 5.34
CA LEU A 87 1.07 -7.98 6.45
C LEU A 87 2.00 -6.94 7.09
N TYR A 88 3.28 -7.27 7.23
CA TYR A 88 4.30 -6.39 7.78
C TYR A 88 4.57 -5.18 6.87
N ALA A 89 4.64 -5.42 5.56
CA ALA A 89 4.72 -4.35 4.58
C ALA A 89 3.47 -3.44 4.63
N SER A 90 2.28 -4.03 4.78
CA SER A 90 1.03 -3.27 4.89
C SER A 90 1.02 -2.34 6.11
N ALA A 91 1.58 -2.78 7.24
CA ALA A 91 1.71 -1.96 8.44
C ALA A 91 2.61 -0.74 8.22
N TYR A 92 3.75 -0.92 7.56
CA TYR A 92 4.63 0.19 7.17
C TYR A 92 3.96 1.13 6.16
N ALA A 93 3.29 0.58 5.15
CA ALA A 93 2.60 1.38 4.15
C ALA A 93 1.49 2.23 4.79
N GLY A 94 0.69 1.64 5.67
CA GLY A 94 -0.32 2.34 6.46
C GLY A 94 0.27 3.44 7.33
N ARG A 95 1.40 3.17 8.01
CA ARG A 95 2.12 4.18 8.81
C ARG A 95 2.68 5.33 7.96
N ALA A 96 3.09 5.02 6.72
CA ALA A 96 3.49 6.02 5.75
C ALA A 96 2.30 6.88 5.25
N GLY A 97 1.06 6.52 5.64
CA GLY A 97 -0.17 7.22 5.28
C GLY A 97 -0.88 6.62 4.08
N LEU A 98 -0.45 5.46 3.56
CA LEU A 98 -1.16 4.79 2.47
C LEU A 98 -2.46 4.18 3.00
N ASP A 99 -3.59 4.73 2.57
CA ASP A 99 -4.91 4.14 2.76
C ASP A 99 -5.53 3.89 1.38
N VAL A 100 -5.58 2.61 0.98
CA VAL A 100 -6.06 2.20 -0.33
C VAL A 100 -7.55 2.48 -0.49
N PHE A 101 -8.35 2.42 0.58
CA PHE A 101 -9.78 2.72 0.50
C PHE A 101 -10.03 4.21 0.31
N ASP A 102 -9.29 5.06 1.03
CA ASP A 102 -9.34 6.50 0.81
C ASP A 102 -8.85 6.86 -0.59
N LEU A 103 -7.78 6.22 -1.10
CA LEU A 103 -7.33 6.40 -2.50
C LEU A 103 -8.39 5.98 -3.52
N ILE A 104 -9.05 4.83 -3.33
CA ILE A 104 -10.13 4.37 -4.23
C ILE A 104 -11.29 5.36 -4.19
N LYS A 105 -11.68 5.81 -2.99
CA LYS A 105 -12.76 6.78 -2.80
C LYS A 105 -12.42 8.13 -3.44
N GLU A 106 -11.20 8.60 -3.30
CA GLU A 106 -10.74 9.82 -3.95
C GLU A 106 -10.70 9.68 -5.47
N GLY A 107 -10.24 8.53 -5.99
CA GLY A 107 -10.21 8.24 -7.42
C GLY A 107 -11.62 8.14 -8.02
N ALA A 108 -12.55 7.47 -7.35
CA ALA A 108 -13.93 7.32 -7.79
C ALA A 108 -14.67 8.67 -7.88
N ASN A 109 -14.30 9.64 -7.03
CA ASN A 109 -14.90 10.98 -7.00
C ASN A 109 -14.18 11.99 -7.92
N GLN A 110 -13.15 11.58 -8.64
CA GLN A 110 -12.44 12.40 -9.62
C GLN A 110 -12.77 11.92 -11.04
N PRO A 111 -13.84 12.43 -11.68
CA PRO A 111 -13.97 12.27 -13.12
C PRO A 111 -12.73 12.88 -13.77
N ALA A 112 -12.16 12.22 -14.78
CA ALA A 112 -10.98 12.68 -15.51
C ALA A 112 -11.21 14.11 -16.03
N ALA A 113 -10.83 15.11 -15.23
CA ALA A 113 -11.03 16.50 -15.57
C ALA A 113 -10.05 16.83 -16.70
N SER A 114 -10.53 17.59 -17.70
CA SER A 114 -9.69 18.15 -18.75
C SER A 114 -8.53 18.95 -18.12
N GLY A 115 -7.33 18.36 -18.08
CA GLY A 115 -6.12 18.98 -17.53
C GLY A 115 -5.66 18.45 -16.16
N ALA A 116 -6.43 17.58 -15.50
CA ALA A 116 -5.93 16.84 -14.34
C ALA A 116 -5.00 15.73 -14.84
N THR A 117 -3.79 15.68 -14.31
CA THR A 117 -2.86 14.60 -14.64
C THR A 117 -3.24 13.35 -13.85
N SER A 118 -2.90 12.17 -14.37
CA SER A 118 -3.10 10.88 -13.68
C SER A 118 -2.41 10.81 -12.30
N TYR A 119 -1.51 11.75 -12.01
CA TYR A 119 -0.77 11.90 -10.75
C TYR A 119 -1.54 12.64 -9.66
N THR A 120 -2.66 13.31 -9.98
CA THR A 120 -3.39 14.16 -9.04
C THR A 120 -3.92 13.40 -7.83
N LEU A 121 -4.26 12.11 -8.00
CA LEU A 121 -4.74 11.26 -6.90
C LEU A 121 -3.68 11.08 -5.80
N PHE A 122 -2.54 10.48 -6.16
CA PHE A 122 -1.46 10.21 -5.21
C PHE A 122 -0.80 11.50 -4.69
N SER A 123 -0.59 12.49 -5.56
CA SER A 123 0.02 13.76 -5.14
C SER A 123 -0.87 14.59 -4.21
N LYS A 124 -2.20 14.48 -4.31
CA LYS A 124 -3.11 15.10 -3.36
C LYS A 124 -3.09 14.37 -2.01
N HIS A 125 -3.16 13.04 -2.04
CA HIS A 125 -3.09 12.19 -0.85
C HIS A 125 -1.78 12.42 -0.09
N PHE A 126 -0.66 12.53 -0.81
CA PHE A 126 0.68 12.79 -0.28
C PHE A 126 1.17 14.21 -0.57
N SER A 127 0.31 15.23 -0.39
CA SER A 127 0.64 16.62 -0.76
C SER A 127 1.79 17.26 0.02
N SER A 128 2.13 16.73 1.20
CA SER A 128 3.24 17.21 2.03
C SER A 128 3.96 16.04 2.71
N PRO A 129 4.70 15.23 1.95
CA PRO A 129 5.35 14.04 2.49
C PRO A 129 6.51 14.43 3.41
N THR A 130 6.66 13.70 4.51
CA THR A 130 7.73 13.87 5.49
C THR A 130 8.83 12.82 5.29
N ALA A 131 9.99 13.02 5.92
CA ALA A 131 11.06 12.02 5.94
C ALA A 131 10.62 10.67 6.57
N ALA A 132 9.69 10.71 7.53
CA ALA A 132 9.11 9.50 8.11
C ALA A 132 8.26 8.75 7.09
N ASN A 133 7.45 9.45 6.28
CA ASN A 133 6.68 8.83 5.20
C ASN A 133 7.61 8.13 4.19
N VAL A 134 8.69 8.81 3.78
CA VAL A 134 9.70 8.27 2.84
C VAL A 134 10.38 7.00 3.40
N SER A 135 10.68 7.00 4.70
CA SER A 135 11.30 5.85 5.37
C SER A 135 10.34 4.67 5.49
N ASP A 136 9.11 4.92 5.89
CA ASP A 136 8.12 3.87 6.14
C ASP A 136 7.65 3.21 4.84
N ILE A 137 7.35 3.99 3.80
CA ILE A 137 6.93 3.39 2.53
C ILE A 137 8.09 2.63 1.86
N GLY A 138 9.33 3.11 1.99
CA GLY A 138 10.52 2.39 1.53
C GLY A 138 10.74 1.07 2.28
N ALA A 139 10.40 1.02 3.57
CA ALA A 139 10.40 -0.23 4.35
C ALA A 139 9.35 -1.23 3.85
N ALA A 140 8.16 -0.75 3.48
CA ALA A 140 7.11 -1.58 2.88
C ALA A 140 7.57 -2.19 1.54
N VAL A 141 8.13 -1.38 0.64
CA VAL A 141 8.68 -1.84 -0.64
C VAL A 141 9.81 -2.85 -0.43
N SER A 142 10.70 -2.61 0.52
CA SER A 142 11.80 -3.54 0.85
C SER A 142 11.29 -4.92 1.31
N LEU A 143 10.25 -4.94 2.15
CA LEU A 143 9.62 -6.19 2.59
C LEU A 143 8.93 -6.91 1.43
N LEU A 144 8.16 -6.21 0.60
CA LEU A 144 7.45 -6.82 -0.54
C LEU A 144 8.43 -7.38 -1.57
N THR A 145 9.50 -6.65 -1.89
CA THR A 145 10.54 -7.11 -2.81
C THR A 145 11.31 -8.33 -2.28
N SER A 146 11.43 -8.48 -0.95
CA SER A 146 12.08 -9.64 -0.32
C SER A 146 11.33 -10.97 -0.51
N ILE A 147 10.04 -10.93 -0.89
CA ILE A 147 9.23 -12.14 -1.12
C ILE A 147 9.65 -12.78 -2.46
N PRO A 148 10.19 -14.01 -2.48
CA PRO A 148 10.80 -14.60 -3.69
C PRO A 148 9.79 -15.09 -4.74
N SER A 149 8.54 -15.37 -4.34
CA SER A 149 7.47 -15.83 -5.24
C SER A 149 6.16 -15.23 -4.78
N ARG A 150 5.93 -13.97 -5.17
CA ARG A 150 4.73 -13.22 -4.76
C ARG A 150 3.46 -13.82 -5.39
N THR A 151 2.39 -13.86 -4.60
CA THR A 151 1.04 -14.07 -5.13
C THR A 151 0.59 -12.85 -5.95
N PRO A 152 -0.46 -12.96 -6.78
CA PRO A 152 -0.99 -11.80 -7.50
C PRO A 152 -1.37 -10.63 -6.58
N ASP A 153 -1.92 -10.91 -5.39
CA ASP A 153 -2.26 -9.88 -4.40
C ASP A 153 -1.01 -9.19 -3.85
N GLN A 154 0.06 -9.94 -3.59
CA GLN A 154 1.34 -9.37 -3.14
C GLN A 154 2.03 -8.56 -4.27
N GLY A 155 1.87 -8.99 -5.52
CA GLY A 155 2.30 -8.22 -6.69
C GLY A 155 1.55 -6.89 -6.79
N LEU A 156 0.23 -6.90 -6.59
CA LEU A 156 -0.57 -5.66 -6.57
C LEU A 156 -0.14 -4.74 -5.41
N GLN A 157 0.11 -5.29 -4.22
CA GLN A 157 0.63 -4.52 -3.10
C GLN A 157 1.98 -3.86 -3.43
N LEU A 158 2.89 -4.59 -4.08
CA LEU A 158 4.17 -4.04 -4.53
C LEU A 158 3.95 -2.87 -5.51
N ALA A 159 3.10 -3.05 -6.52
CA ALA A 159 2.83 -2.00 -7.49
C ALA A 159 2.29 -0.71 -6.83
N ILE A 160 1.34 -0.84 -5.90
CA ILE A 160 0.75 0.30 -5.20
C ILE A 160 1.77 0.93 -4.25
N ALA A 161 2.52 0.13 -3.48
CA ALA A 161 3.53 0.61 -2.56
C ALA A 161 4.66 1.35 -3.28
N SER A 162 5.17 0.82 -4.40
CA SER A 162 6.22 1.46 -5.19
C SER A 162 5.73 2.72 -5.91
N THR A 163 4.48 2.73 -6.38
CA THR A 163 3.86 3.97 -6.90
C THR A 163 3.79 5.05 -5.82
N SER A 164 3.42 4.65 -4.60
CA SER A 164 3.33 5.57 -3.47
C SER A 164 4.70 6.03 -3.00
N ASP A 165 5.70 5.12 -2.97
CA ASP A 165 7.08 5.49 -2.64
C ASP A 165 7.63 6.51 -3.64
N LEU A 166 7.44 6.27 -4.93
CA LEU A 166 7.85 7.20 -5.97
C LEU A 166 7.26 8.59 -5.74
N VAL A 167 5.95 8.69 -5.47
CA VAL A 167 5.28 9.98 -5.23
C VAL A 167 5.75 10.62 -3.92
N ILE A 168 5.84 9.87 -2.82
CA ILE A 168 6.29 10.39 -1.53
C ILE A 168 7.74 10.88 -1.63
N PHE A 169 8.62 10.10 -2.27
CA PHE A 169 10.02 10.44 -2.49
C PHE A 169 10.17 11.69 -3.37
N LEU A 170 9.51 11.73 -4.53
CA LEU A 170 9.57 12.90 -5.41
C LEU A 170 8.98 14.15 -4.75
N GLY A 171 7.89 14.01 -4.00
CA GLY A 171 7.33 15.09 -3.19
C GLY A 171 8.33 15.61 -2.16
N SER A 172 9.09 14.72 -1.52
CA SER A 172 10.11 15.12 -0.54
C SER A 172 11.24 15.95 -1.16
N LEU A 173 11.59 15.69 -2.43
CA LEU A 173 12.61 16.45 -3.18
C LEU A 173 12.10 17.82 -3.65
N THR A 174 10.79 17.99 -3.74
CA THR A 174 10.14 19.13 -4.40
C THR A 174 9.39 20.05 -3.44
N GLY A 175 9.41 19.73 -2.14
CA GLY A 175 8.64 20.46 -1.12
C GLY A 175 7.15 20.17 -1.17
N GLY A 176 6.76 18.99 -1.66
CA GLY A 176 5.38 18.52 -1.78
C GLY A 176 4.73 18.87 -3.11
N TYR A 177 3.40 18.79 -3.12
CA TYR A 177 2.58 18.95 -4.31
C TYR A 177 1.49 19.99 -4.13
N ASN A 178 1.12 20.63 -5.23
CA ASN A 178 -0.06 21.46 -5.30
C ASN A 178 -1.31 20.57 -5.32
N THR A 179 -2.16 20.70 -4.30
CA THR A 179 -3.37 19.87 -4.13
C THR A 179 -4.44 20.07 -5.19
N THR A 180 -4.35 21.14 -5.98
CA THR A 180 -5.29 21.46 -7.06
C THR A 180 -4.81 20.91 -8.41
N THR A 181 -3.53 21.04 -8.71
CA THR A 181 -2.98 20.64 -10.02
C THR A 181 -2.25 19.30 -10.01
N GLY A 182 -1.94 18.76 -8.83
CA GLY A 182 -1.14 17.54 -8.65
C GLY A 182 0.34 17.69 -9.02
N LYS A 183 0.78 18.92 -9.33
CA LYS A 183 2.15 19.20 -9.78
C LYS A 183 3.07 19.41 -8.57
N PRO A 184 4.37 19.07 -8.68
CA PRO A 184 5.35 19.40 -7.66
C PRO A 184 5.37 20.91 -7.36
N ASN A 185 5.54 21.29 -6.09
CA ASN A 185 5.59 22.71 -5.68
C ASN A 185 6.83 23.42 -6.24
N ALA A 186 7.92 22.69 -6.42
CA ALA A 186 9.13 23.15 -7.08
C ALA A 186 9.75 22.03 -7.93
N LEU A 187 10.54 22.39 -8.93
CA LEU A 187 11.42 21.40 -9.58
C LEU A 187 12.67 21.23 -8.71
N PRO A 188 13.14 19.99 -8.49
CA PRO A 188 14.36 19.79 -7.73
C PRO A 188 15.54 20.36 -8.53
N ALA A 189 16.50 20.97 -7.84
CA ALA A 189 17.72 21.41 -8.50
C ALA A 189 18.43 20.20 -9.09
N VAL A 190 19.00 20.30 -10.29
CA VAL A 190 19.72 19.19 -10.95
C VAL A 190 20.81 18.60 -10.04
N SER A 191 21.46 19.44 -9.21
CA SER A 191 22.46 19.02 -8.22
C SER A 191 21.92 18.18 -7.06
N SER A 192 20.60 18.27 -6.79
CA SER A 192 19.92 17.50 -5.74
C SER A 192 19.45 16.12 -6.21
N VAL A 193 19.37 15.91 -7.53
CA VAL A 193 19.10 14.61 -8.14
C VAL A 193 20.44 13.91 -8.39
N ASN A 194 20.97 13.28 -7.36
CA ASN A 194 22.19 12.49 -7.46
C ASN A 194 21.92 11.07 -8.01
N ALA A 195 22.99 10.29 -8.23
CA ALA A 195 22.87 8.92 -8.73
C ALA A 195 21.99 8.01 -7.86
N ALA A 196 21.94 8.24 -6.55
CA ALA A 196 21.08 7.48 -5.64
C ALA A 196 19.59 7.80 -5.85
N ALA A 197 19.24 9.08 -6.05
CA ALA A 197 17.88 9.48 -6.36
C ALA A 197 17.39 8.89 -7.69
N LEU A 198 18.24 8.91 -8.73
CA LEU A 198 17.92 8.28 -10.01
C LEU A 198 17.77 6.76 -9.87
N SER A 199 18.66 6.11 -9.13
CA SER A 199 18.59 4.67 -8.89
C SER A 199 17.31 4.27 -8.16
N ARG A 200 16.84 5.07 -7.19
CA ARG A 200 15.59 4.82 -6.48
C ARG A 200 14.38 4.96 -7.40
N VAL A 201 14.30 6.04 -8.18
CA VAL A 201 13.20 6.23 -9.15
C VAL A 201 13.15 5.07 -10.14
N LEU A 202 14.30 4.62 -10.65
CA LEU A 202 14.37 3.46 -11.55
C LEU A 202 13.92 2.16 -10.87
N ALA A 203 14.29 1.96 -9.60
CA ALA A 203 13.85 0.81 -8.82
C ALA A 203 12.33 0.83 -8.63
N ASP A 204 11.75 1.95 -8.16
CA ASP A 204 10.31 2.07 -7.93
C ASP A 204 9.52 1.81 -9.21
N VAL A 205 9.95 2.39 -10.34
CA VAL A 205 9.30 2.19 -11.64
C VAL A 205 9.43 0.72 -12.09
N GLY A 206 10.54 0.04 -11.80
CA GLY A 206 10.70 -1.39 -12.06
C GLY A 206 9.86 -2.30 -11.18
N ASP A 207 9.74 -1.96 -9.91
CA ASP A 207 8.90 -2.69 -8.96
C ASP A 207 7.41 -2.49 -9.31
N MET A 208 7.03 -1.32 -9.83
CA MET A 208 5.69 -1.07 -10.38
C MET A 208 5.38 -2.02 -11.55
N ASP A 209 6.25 -2.12 -12.56
CA ASP A 209 6.03 -3.01 -13.72
C ASP A 209 5.95 -4.48 -13.27
N THR A 210 6.88 -4.87 -12.38
CA THR A 210 6.95 -6.23 -11.82
C THR A 210 5.66 -6.56 -11.07
N GLY A 211 5.24 -5.70 -10.14
CA GLY A 211 4.03 -5.92 -9.35
C GLY A 211 2.76 -5.97 -10.21
N LEU A 212 2.62 -5.11 -11.22
CA LEU A 212 1.48 -5.13 -12.15
C LEU A 212 1.45 -6.41 -13.00
N THR A 213 2.61 -6.87 -13.43
CA THR A 213 2.75 -8.13 -14.18
C THR A 213 2.37 -9.32 -13.30
N GLU A 214 2.91 -9.41 -12.08
CA GLU A 214 2.59 -10.46 -11.11
C GLU A 214 1.09 -10.47 -10.73
N ALA A 215 0.47 -9.28 -10.66
CA ALA A 215 -0.96 -9.13 -10.40
C ALA A 215 -1.87 -9.49 -11.59
N ASN A 216 -1.31 -9.78 -12.78
CA ASN A 216 -2.04 -9.97 -14.03
C ASN A 216 -2.90 -8.75 -14.44
N ILE A 217 -2.45 -7.55 -14.07
CA ILE A 217 -3.10 -6.27 -14.42
C ILE A 217 -2.30 -5.54 -15.50
N GLY A 218 -0.99 -5.75 -15.55
CA GLY A 218 -0.11 -5.27 -16.60
C GLY A 218 -0.61 -5.78 -17.96
N ASN A 219 -1.01 -4.86 -18.82
CA ASN A 219 -1.22 -5.13 -20.24
C ASN A 219 -0.11 -4.45 -21.04
N ASP A 220 0.02 -4.83 -22.32
CA ASP A 220 1.05 -4.30 -23.21
C ASP A 220 1.10 -2.77 -23.26
N ASN A 221 -0.03 -2.08 -23.01
CA ASN A 221 -0.08 -0.63 -22.99
C ASN A 221 0.50 -0.05 -21.69
N ILE A 222 0.13 -0.59 -20.52
CA ILE A 222 0.59 -0.07 -19.21
C ILE A 222 2.06 -0.43 -19.00
N SER A 223 2.41 -1.71 -19.13
CA SER A 223 3.79 -2.18 -19.01
C SER A 223 4.69 -1.59 -20.10
N GLY A 224 4.17 -1.44 -21.33
CA GLY A 224 4.89 -0.76 -22.41
C GLY A 224 5.23 0.70 -22.10
N HIS A 225 4.30 1.47 -21.52
CA HIS A 225 4.58 2.85 -21.10
C HIS A 225 5.57 2.90 -19.93
N ILE A 226 5.47 1.99 -18.96
CA ILE A 226 6.42 1.91 -17.85
C ILE A 226 7.84 1.61 -18.36
N GLN A 227 7.97 0.66 -19.29
CA GLN A 227 9.25 0.33 -19.92
C GLN A 227 9.82 1.49 -20.74
N GLN A 228 8.98 2.29 -21.41
CA GLN A 228 9.42 3.52 -22.09
C GLN A 228 9.97 4.56 -21.10
N ILE A 229 9.33 4.70 -19.92
CA ILE A 229 9.82 5.56 -18.84
C ILE A 229 11.18 5.03 -18.35
N GLN A 230 11.32 3.73 -18.11
CA GLN A 230 12.59 3.12 -17.71
C GLN A 230 13.70 3.30 -18.74
N GLN A 231 13.39 3.13 -20.04
CA GLN A 231 14.36 3.36 -21.13
C GLN A 231 14.78 4.83 -21.19
N SER A 232 13.84 5.75 -21.02
CA SER A 232 14.13 7.18 -20.99
C SER A 232 15.00 7.58 -19.80
N LEU A 233 14.82 6.92 -18.64
CA LEU A 233 15.55 7.19 -17.41
C LEU A 233 16.89 6.45 -17.29
N SER A 234 17.02 5.24 -17.86
CA SER A 234 18.23 4.39 -17.76
C SER A 234 19.43 4.92 -18.56
N GLY A 235 19.18 5.72 -19.61
CA GLY A 235 20.20 6.53 -20.29
C GLY A 235 20.27 7.98 -19.81
N GLY A 236 19.46 8.34 -18.79
CA GLY A 236 19.21 9.71 -18.38
C GLY A 236 20.27 10.27 -17.42
N SER A 237 20.49 11.58 -17.49
CA SER A 237 21.22 12.33 -16.47
C SER A 237 20.24 12.87 -15.42
N ALA A 238 20.74 13.47 -14.34
CA ALA A 238 19.92 14.23 -13.39
C ALA A 238 18.95 15.21 -14.09
N THR A 239 19.37 15.78 -15.23
CA THR A 239 18.55 16.62 -16.10
C THR A 239 17.33 15.88 -16.64
N THR A 240 17.46 14.61 -17.02
CA THR A 240 16.35 13.81 -17.55
C THR A 240 15.25 13.59 -16.50
N VAL A 241 15.63 13.37 -15.25
CA VAL A 241 14.67 13.27 -14.14
C VAL A 241 13.98 14.61 -13.89
N VAL A 242 14.73 15.72 -13.88
CA VAL A 242 14.15 17.07 -13.74
C VAL A 242 13.21 17.39 -14.91
N THR A 243 13.57 17.01 -16.14
CA THR A 243 12.70 17.16 -17.32
C THR A 243 11.46 16.28 -17.22
N PHE A 244 11.59 15.04 -16.75
CA PHE A 244 10.45 14.17 -16.47
C PHE A 244 9.52 14.82 -15.46
N LEU A 245 10.03 15.29 -14.32
CA LEU A 245 9.27 15.99 -13.28
C LEU A 245 8.60 17.27 -13.76
N GLY A 246 9.26 18.01 -14.66
CA GLY A 246 8.68 19.21 -15.28
C GLY A 246 7.65 18.91 -16.38
N GLY A 247 7.63 17.69 -16.91
CA GLY A 247 6.64 17.21 -17.87
C GLY A 247 5.36 16.68 -17.24
N ILE A 248 5.37 16.41 -15.92
CA ILE A 248 4.19 16.08 -15.11
C ILE A 248 3.41 17.36 -14.79
#